data_AF-A0A8T6NFI4-F1
#
_entry.id   AF-A0A8T6NFI4-F1
#
_cell.length_a   1.000
_cell.length_b   1.000
_cell.length_c   1.000
_cell.angle_alpha   90.00
_cell.angle_beta   90.00
_cell.angle_gamma   90.00
#
_symmetry.space_group_name_H-M   'P 1'
#
loop_
_entity.id
_entity.type
_entity.pdbx_description
1 polymer ?
#
loop_
_entity_poly.entity_id
_entity_poly.type
_entity_poly.pdbx_seq_one_letter_code
_entity_poly.pdbx_strand_id
1 'polypeptide(L)'
;MTVGTIFTITSENWEDWSLVDLSDNGSRTEDSGSEYWLEDTSYEGIQELSIDFQGFNEADSSGTSPTTLSVLQVELRNVSDGGEILDLVLFTEWGGFAGFYFDAENATDLVPMTMWNNQAGGFPDADGDGCADEEDAFPDDASECSDFDSDGVGDNADSDDDNDGWDDIDESSCGTDRFDSNSYPSDIDSDGLCNGLDPDDDNDGYNDPIDDFPENPYEWNDNDNDEIGDNADLDDDNDGFSDITEQDCGSDPMSLFSQPLDTDADGECDELDSDDDNDGWEDDRDSFPRDPMEWLDTDSDSVGNNADTDDDNDGWIDTKEVECGTGPLDSVSFPQDFDGDSLCDAVDTDDDGDKWSDTVDVFPLDPSEWFDTDGDGIGNNADTDDDGDGWSDVAEETCDGDKDDSSIEPTDSDGDGLCDGMDPDRDGDGTLNDDDAFPDDPSENLDSDGDGVGNNADLDDDGDGLSDLDEILAGTDPLNSDTDSDGWNDGIDAFPLNSAEWKDTDGDGVGDKSDVYPNFSLWQTTSDMILSVLVLALFIGLIAGGAIFVSVSRKKPEAVQFAQDYSRQVSPPSPISMYTDEELRQAGWSDQQIAEQRGK
;
A
#
# COMPACT_ATOMS: atom_id res chain seq x y z
N MET A 1 -69.25 -99.77 26.03
CA MET A 1 -68.49 -100.64 26.94
C MET A 1 -67.32 -99.81 27.41
N THR A 2 -67.43 -99.26 28.61
CA THR A 2 -66.39 -98.42 29.22
C THR A 2 -65.32 -99.36 29.79
N VAL A 3 -64.13 -99.36 29.20
CA VAL A 3 -62.96 -100.03 29.80
C VAL A 3 -62.13 -98.92 30.43
N GLY A 4 -62.33 -98.69 31.72
CA GLY A 4 -61.45 -97.80 32.49
C GLY A 4 -60.08 -98.46 32.61
N THR A 5 -59.10 -97.94 31.88
CA THR A 5 -57.71 -98.41 31.94
C THR A 5 -56.88 -97.28 32.53
N ILE A 6 -56.23 -97.53 33.66
CA ILE A 6 -55.25 -96.61 34.25
C ILE A 6 -53.91 -96.96 33.63
N PHE A 7 -53.27 -95.99 32.96
CA PHE A 7 -51.92 -96.13 32.44
C PHE A 7 -50.94 -95.51 33.46
N THR A 8 -49.83 -96.19 33.75
CA THR A 8 -48.75 -95.63 34.57
C THR A 8 -47.46 -95.83 33.82
N ILE A 9 -46.87 -94.75 33.32
CA ILE A 9 -45.53 -94.76 32.73
C ILE A 9 -44.59 -94.19 33.78
N THR A 10 -43.55 -94.95 34.15
CA THR A 10 -42.49 -94.46 35.03
C THR A 10 -41.19 -94.42 34.25
N SER A 11 -40.60 -93.23 34.15
CA SER A 11 -39.25 -93.01 33.61
C SER A 11 -38.50 -92.16 34.64
N GLU A 12 -37.32 -92.63 35.07
CA GLU A 12 -36.42 -91.87 35.94
C GLU A 12 -35.51 -90.99 35.06
N ASN A 13 -35.82 -89.69 35.01
CA ASN A 13 -35.05 -88.58 34.40
C ASN A 13 -35.27 -88.34 32.89
N TRP A 14 -36.02 -87.28 32.57
CA TRP A 14 -36.25 -86.78 31.21
C TRP A 14 -35.27 -85.67 30.77
N GLU A 15 -34.26 -85.34 31.57
CA GLU A 15 -33.44 -84.11 31.39
C GLU A 15 -32.20 -84.23 30.47
N ASP A 16 -31.91 -85.39 29.83
CA ASP A 16 -30.64 -85.60 29.11
C ASP A 16 -30.79 -85.88 27.59
N TRP A 17 -31.71 -85.19 26.92
CA TRP A 17 -31.85 -85.23 25.45
C TRP A 17 -31.46 -83.87 24.86
N SER A 18 -30.36 -83.79 24.10
CA SER A 18 -29.93 -82.56 23.41
C SER A 18 -29.63 -82.82 21.93
N LEU A 19 -30.22 -82.03 21.03
CA LEU A 19 -29.90 -81.98 19.60
C LEU A 19 -28.84 -80.90 19.34
N VAL A 20 -27.87 -81.22 18.48
CA VAL A 20 -26.82 -80.29 18.03
C VAL A 20 -27.20 -79.78 16.64
N ASP A 21 -27.52 -78.49 16.53
CA ASP A 21 -27.66 -77.80 15.25
C ASP A 21 -26.26 -77.42 14.70
N LEU A 22 -26.01 -77.75 13.43
CA LEU A 22 -24.85 -77.31 12.68
C LEU A 22 -25.31 -76.58 11.43
N SER A 23 -25.87 -75.38 11.61
CA SER A 23 -26.30 -74.55 10.47
C SER A 23 -26.00 -73.04 10.61
N ASP A 24 -24.78 -72.66 11.04
CA ASP A 24 -24.08 -71.54 10.36
C ASP A 24 -22.55 -71.64 10.41
N ASN A 25 -21.99 -72.24 9.36
CA ASN A 25 -20.93 -71.56 8.62
C ASN A 25 -21.16 -71.87 7.13
N GLY A 26 -22.04 -71.07 6.52
CA GLY A 26 -21.95 -70.74 5.11
C GLY A 26 -22.60 -71.69 4.09
N SER A 27 -23.61 -71.13 3.42
CA SER A 27 -23.90 -71.30 1.99
C SER A 27 -24.47 -72.65 1.52
N ARG A 28 -25.77 -72.69 1.22
CA ARG A 28 -26.30 -72.63 -0.16
C ARG A 28 -27.82 -72.83 -0.20
N THR A 29 -28.42 -72.15 -1.16
CA THR A 29 -29.81 -72.24 -1.61
C THR A 29 -30.18 -73.61 -2.19
N GLU A 30 -31.47 -73.91 -2.04
CA GLU A 30 -32.33 -74.89 -2.74
C GLU A 30 -32.58 -76.26 -2.09
N ASP A 31 -33.84 -76.40 -1.63
CA ASP A 31 -34.76 -77.53 -1.76
C ASP A 31 -34.23 -78.94 -1.46
N SER A 32 -34.60 -79.50 -0.30
CA SER A 32 -35.12 -80.87 -0.11
C SER A 32 -35.05 -81.27 1.37
N GLY A 33 -36.08 -81.99 1.84
CA GLY A 33 -36.27 -82.36 3.24
C GLY A 33 -35.06 -83.00 3.92
N SER A 34 -34.85 -82.62 5.18
CA SER A 34 -33.88 -83.23 6.09
C SER A 34 -34.49 -84.46 6.76
N GLU A 35 -34.05 -85.64 6.33
CA GLU A 35 -34.15 -86.88 7.10
C GLU A 35 -33.33 -86.75 8.39
N TYR A 36 -33.97 -86.80 9.55
CA TYR A 36 -33.28 -86.95 10.84
C TYR A 36 -33.13 -88.45 11.18
N TRP A 37 -31.91 -88.87 11.55
CA TRP A 37 -31.63 -90.20 12.08
C TRP A 37 -31.01 -90.09 13.48
N LEU A 38 -31.51 -90.89 14.43
CA LEU A 38 -31.00 -90.94 15.81
C LEU A 38 -29.85 -91.96 15.93
N GLU A 39 -28.73 -91.56 16.53
CA GLU A 39 -27.68 -92.48 17.00
C GLU A 39 -27.36 -92.21 18.48
N ASP A 40 -27.36 -93.27 19.28
CA ASP A 40 -27.15 -93.29 20.74
C ASP A 40 -25.69 -92.96 21.09
N THR A 41 -25.47 -91.94 21.94
CA THR A 41 -24.13 -91.52 22.38
C THR A 41 -23.82 -91.79 23.85
N SER A 42 -24.59 -92.62 24.57
CA SER A 42 -24.23 -92.98 25.96
C SER A 42 -24.23 -94.49 26.23
N TYR A 43 -23.03 -95.01 26.53
CA TYR A 43 -22.73 -96.42 26.73
C TYR A 43 -23.22 -96.95 28.10
N GLU A 44 -23.78 -98.17 28.07
CA GLU A 44 -24.10 -99.12 29.16
C GLU A 44 -25.41 -98.98 29.96
N GLY A 45 -26.52 -99.31 29.31
CA GLY A 45 -27.71 -99.82 30.02
C GLY A 45 -28.94 -99.84 29.13
N ILE A 46 -29.47 -101.03 28.82
CA ILE A 46 -30.75 -101.17 28.12
C ILE A 46 -31.84 -100.55 29.01
N GLN A 47 -32.33 -99.36 28.68
CA GLN A 47 -33.52 -98.80 29.32
C GLN A 47 -34.74 -99.39 28.62
N GLU A 48 -35.36 -100.35 29.28
CA GLU A 48 -36.50 -101.10 28.78
C GLU A 48 -37.78 -100.27 29.00
N LEU A 49 -38.41 -99.77 27.93
CA LEU A 49 -39.76 -99.19 28.02
C LEU A 49 -40.75 -100.33 28.33
N SER A 50 -41.05 -100.51 29.62
CA SER A 50 -42.01 -101.51 30.09
C SER A 50 -43.41 -100.91 30.17
N ILE A 51 -44.28 -101.27 29.24
CA ILE A 51 -45.71 -100.94 29.28
C ILE A 51 -46.43 -102.14 29.91
N ASP A 52 -46.89 -102.00 31.17
CA ASP A 52 -47.59 -103.06 31.88
C ASP A 52 -49.11 -102.87 31.78
N PHE A 53 -49.83 -103.91 31.30
CA PHE A 53 -51.27 -103.82 31.03
C PHE A 53 -52.06 -104.55 32.13
N GLN A 54 -52.90 -103.81 32.88
CA GLN A 54 -53.90 -104.43 33.76
C GLN A 54 -55.32 -103.97 33.36
N GLY A 55 -55.98 -104.78 32.53
CA GLY A 55 -57.39 -104.60 32.17
C GLY A 55 -58.27 -105.76 32.66
N PHE A 56 -59.47 -105.44 33.15
CA PHE A 56 -60.51 -106.42 33.48
C PHE A 56 -61.65 -106.34 32.44
N ASN A 57 -62.19 -107.50 32.05
CA ASN A 57 -63.36 -107.60 31.18
C ASN A 57 -64.63 -107.76 32.03
N GLU A 58 -65.57 -106.80 32.00
CA GLU A 58 -66.85 -106.88 32.75
C GLU A 58 -67.93 -107.78 32.09
N ALA A 59 -67.59 -108.58 31.07
CA ALA A 59 -68.53 -109.55 30.49
C ALA A 59 -68.45 -110.98 31.08
N ASP A 60 -67.63 -111.23 32.12
CA ASP A 60 -67.64 -112.50 32.87
C ASP A 60 -67.85 -112.27 34.37
N SER A 61 -68.97 -112.75 34.90
CA SER A 61 -69.32 -112.70 36.33
C SER A 61 -68.57 -113.74 37.18
N SER A 62 -67.42 -114.23 36.71
CA SER A 62 -66.55 -115.14 37.44
C SER A 62 -65.09 -114.67 37.38
N GLY A 63 -64.69 -113.85 38.37
CA GLY A 63 -63.37 -113.23 38.43
C GLY A 63 -62.19 -114.21 38.53
N THR A 64 -61.68 -114.68 37.38
CA THR A 64 -60.38 -115.37 37.30
C THR A 64 -59.68 -115.16 35.94
N SER A 65 -58.57 -114.42 35.99
CA SER A 65 -57.44 -114.27 35.02
C SER A 65 -57.44 -113.01 34.13
N PRO A 66 -56.34 -112.23 34.10
CA PRO A 66 -56.19 -111.09 33.19
C PRO A 66 -56.06 -111.57 31.74
N THR A 67 -56.76 -110.91 30.82
CA THR A 67 -56.52 -111.06 29.37
C THR A 67 -55.28 -110.27 28.99
N THR A 68 -54.24 -110.97 28.52
CA THR A 68 -53.04 -110.35 27.95
C THR A 68 -53.35 -109.86 26.53
N LEU A 69 -53.20 -108.56 26.28
CA LEU A 69 -53.26 -107.95 24.95
C LEU A 69 -51.84 -107.94 24.35
N SER A 70 -51.66 -108.48 23.15
CA SER A 70 -50.35 -108.49 22.49
C SER A 70 -50.25 -107.32 21.50
N VAL A 71 -49.26 -106.44 21.69
CA VAL A 71 -48.91 -105.38 20.71
C VAL A 71 -48.11 -106.04 19.58
N LEU A 72 -48.57 -105.89 18.33
CA LEU A 72 -47.92 -106.48 17.15
C LEU A 72 -46.88 -105.54 16.53
N GLN A 73 -47.13 -104.23 16.55
CA GLN A 73 -46.24 -103.21 15.98
C GLN A 73 -46.48 -101.87 16.68
N VAL A 74 -45.40 -101.10 16.86
CA VAL A 74 -45.41 -99.71 17.32
C VAL A 74 -44.86 -98.85 16.19
N GLU A 75 -45.54 -97.76 15.86
CA GLU A 75 -45.10 -96.79 14.87
C GLU A 75 -45.19 -95.38 15.47
N LEU A 76 -44.11 -94.61 15.39
CA LEU A 76 -44.06 -93.19 15.75
C LEU A 76 -44.30 -92.39 14.47
N ARG A 77 -45.22 -91.41 14.51
CA ARG A 77 -45.51 -90.53 13.38
C ARG A 77 -45.50 -89.08 13.86
N ASN A 78 -44.93 -88.18 13.04
CA ASN A 78 -44.75 -86.75 13.33
C ASN A 78 -43.99 -86.39 14.62
N VAL A 79 -42.86 -85.71 14.43
CA VAL A 79 -42.07 -85.06 15.47
C VAL A 79 -41.99 -83.59 15.09
N SER A 80 -42.27 -82.67 16.01
CA SER A 80 -42.10 -81.23 15.76
C SER A 80 -40.63 -80.87 15.64
N ASP A 81 -40.30 -79.72 15.04
CA ASP A 81 -38.92 -79.24 14.88
C ASP A 81 -38.19 -78.98 16.24
N GLY A 82 -38.90 -79.09 17.38
CA GLY A 82 -38.37 -79.04 18.75
C GLY A 82 -38.08 -80.40 19.41
N GLY A 83 -38.32 -81.53 18.72
CA GLY A 83 -38.04 -82.88 19.23
C GLY A 83 -39.17 -83.51 20.06
N GLU A 84 -40.36 -82.91 20.09
CA GLU A 84 -41.52 -83.48 20.77
C GLU A 84 -42.23 -84.51 19.87
N ILE A 85 -42.56 -85.67 20.44
CA ILE A 85 -43.31 -86.73 19.77
C ILE A 85 -44.78 -86.32 19.77
N LEU A 86 -45.40 -86.18 18.59
CA LEU A 86 -46.79 -85.72 18.50
C LEU A 86 -47.80 -86.85 18.24
N ASP A 87 -47.41 -87.99 17.64
CA ASP A 87 -48.31 -89.14 17.45
C ASP A 87 -47.61 -90.51 17.66
N LEU A 88 -48.20 -91.33 18.53
CA LEU A 88 -47.80 -92.73 18.79
C LEU A 88 -48.93 -93.69 18.41
N VAL A 89 -48.70 -94.56 17.42
CA VAL A 89 -49.69 -95.52 16.93
C VAL A 89 -49.33 -96.96 17.33
N LEU A 90 -50.24 -97.62 18.06
CA LEU A 90 -50.12 -99.04 18.43
C LEU A 90 -51.02 -99.93 17.57
N PHE A 91 -50.44 -100.97 16.95
CA PHE A 91 -51.20 -102.00 16.22
C PHE A 91 -51.41 -103.24 17.08
N THR A 92 -52.67 -103.67 17.20
CA THR A 92 -53.05 -104.86 18.00
C THR A 92 -53.60 -105.98 17.13
N GLU A 93 -53.56 -107.21 17.64
CA GLU A 93 -54.07 -108.42 16.96
C GLU A 93 -55.59 -108.42 16.69
N TRP A 94 -56.32 -107.40 17.15
CA TRP A 94 -57.76 -107.21 16.99
C TRP A 94 -58.12 -106.19 15.89
N GLY A 95 -57.13 -105.63 15.18
CA GLY A 95 -57.35 -104.75 14.03
C GLY A 95 -57.76 -103.30 14.36
N GLY A 96 -57.61 -102.87 15.61
CA GLY A 96 -57.75 -101.47 16.04
C GLY A 96 -56.39 -100.79 16.23
N PHE A 97 -56.36 -99.46 16.06
CA PHE A 97 -55.24 -98.59 16.42
C PHE A 97 -55.59 -97.77 17.67
N ALA A 98 -54.59 -97.45 18.49
CA ALA A 98 -54.68 -96.45 19.55
C ALA A 98 -53.64 -95.37 19.25
N GLY A 99 -54.09 -94.12 19.15
CA GLY A 99 -53.24 -92.93 18.99
C GLY A 99 -53.16 -92.19 20.33
N PHE A 100 -51.99 -91.65 20.63
CA PHE A 100 -51.76 -90.73 21.76
C PHE A 100 -51.17 -89.45 21.16
N TYR A 101 -51.65 -88.28 21.59
CA TYR A 101 -50.97 -87.01 21.33
C TYR A 101 -50.51 -86.38 22.64
N PHE A 102 -49.48 -85.56 22.57
CA PHE A 102 -48.94 -84.80 23.69
C PHE A 102 -49.44 -83.36 23.58
N ASP A 103 -50.02 -82.84 24.65
CA ASP A 103 -50.26 -81.41 24.80
C ASP A 103 -48.94 -80.74 25.18
N ALA A 104 -48.45 -79.87 24.30
CA ALA A 104 -47.14 -79.22 24.41
C ALA A 104 -47.09 -78.13 25.50
N GLU A 105 -48.23 -77.66 26.02
CA GLU A 105 -48.23 -76.54 26.96
C GLU A 105 -48.15 -76.96 28.43
N ASN A 106 -48.41 -78.24 28.76
CA ASN A 106 -48.49 -78.68 30.17
C ASN A 106 -47.73 -79.95 30.57
N ALA A 107 -46.91 -80.55 29.68
CA ALA A 107 -45.83 -81.53 29.91
C ALA A 107 -46.00 -82.63 31.01
N THR A 108 -47.19 -82.88 31.55
CA THR A 108 -47.42 -83.76 32.71
C THR A 108 -48.75 -84.51 32.72
N ASP A 109 -49.66 -84.27 31.77
CA ASP A 109 -50.93 -85.00 31.70
C ASP A 109 -51.09 -85.75 30.37
N LEU A 110 -51.41 -87.05 30.47
CA LEU A 110 -51.73 -87.91 29.32
C LEU A 110 -53.25 -87.94 29.17
N VAL A 111 -53.81 -87.30 28.14
CA VAL A 111 -55.24 -87.41 27.84
C VAL A 111 -55.51 -88.72 27.08
N PRO A 112 -56.30 -89.66 27.62
CA PRO A 112 -56.59 -90.90 26.91
C PRO A 112 -57.68 -90.67 25.84
N MET A 113 -57.33 -90.82 24.57
CA MET A 113 -58.37 -90.98 23.54
C MET A 113 -59.01 -92.37 23.62
N THR A 114 -60.34 -92.39 23.56
CA THR A 114 -61.15 -93.62 23.64
C THR A 114 -60.91 -94.51 22.42
N MET A 115 -60.72 -95.82 22.64
CA MET A 115 -60.55 -96.80 21.57
C MET A 115 -61.70 -96.78 20.56
N TRP A 116 -61.38 -96.63 19.27
CA TRP A 116 -62.37 -96.72 18.20
C TRP A 116 -62.61 -98.17 17.77
N ASN A 117 -63.85 -98.59 17.90
CA ASN A 117 -64.43 -99.76 17.25
C ASN A 117 -65.30 -99.24 16.11
N ASN A 118 -64.95 -99.58 14.86
CA ASN A 118 -65.67 -99.20 13.64
C ASN A 118 -67.07 -99.87 13.48
N GLN A 119 -67.77 -100.17 14.57
CA GLN A 119 -69.14 -100.70 14.59
C GLN A 119 -70.08 -99.99 15.60
N ALA A 120 -69.72 -98.82 16.14
CA ALA A 120 -70.67 -97.95 16.84
C ALA A 120 -70.71 -96.59 16.11
N GLY A 121 -71.91 -96.12 15.72
CA GLY A 121 -72.08 -94.84 15.01
C GLY A 121 -71.50 -93.66 15.80
N GLY A 122 -70.95 -92.69 15.07
CA GLY A 122 -70.35 -91.47 15.61
C GLY A 122 -71.30 -90.65 16.48
N PHE A 123 -70.72 -89.70 17.21
CA PHE A 123 -71.48 -88.69 17.95
C PHE A 123 -72.41 -87.92 16.99
N PRO A 124 -73.59 -87.48 17.44
CA PRO A 124 -74.40 -86.54 16.69
C PRO A 124 -73.55 -85.32 16.30
N ASP A 125 -73.55 -85.00 15.02
CA ASP A 125 -72.92 -83.86 14.38
C ASP A 125 -73.98 -83.43 13.35
N ALA A 126 -74.77 -82.44 13.73
CA ALA A 126 -76.05 -82.12 13.11
C ALA A 126 -75.89 -81.32 11.82
N ASP A 127 -74.84 -80.53 11.69
CA ASP A 127 -74.52 -79.72 10.51
C ASP A 127 -73.34 -80.26 9.67
N GLY A 128 -72.53 -81.16 10.24
CA GLY A 128 -71.55 -81.96 9.53
C GLY A 128 -70.17 -81.31 9.37
N ASP A 129 -69.80 -80.35 10.21
CA ASP A 129 -68.51 -79.65 10.14
C ASP A 129 -67.35 -80.39 10.83
N GLY A 130 -67.65 -81.44 11.59
CA GLY A 130 -66.68 -82.27 12.28
C GLY A 130 -66.54 -81.98 13.78
N CYS A 131 -67.29 -81.02 14.30
CA CYS A 131 -67.47 -80.77 15.72
C CYS A 131 -68.71 -81.57 16.20
N ALA A 132 -68.66 -82.11 17.43
CA ALA A 132 -69.74 -82.95 17.94
C ALA A 132 -70.79 -82.08 18.64
N ASP A 133 -72.09 -82.32 18.42
CA ASP A 133 -73.21 -81.52 18.98
C ASP A 133 -73.14 -81.27 20.51
N GLU A 134 -72.42 -82.12 21.27
CA GLU A 134 -72.28 -81.99 22.73
C GLU A 134 -71.14 -81.04 23.16
N GLU A 135 -70.20 -80.75 22.26
CA GLU A 135 -69.01 -79.89 22.45
C GLU A 135 -69.01 -78.67 21.52
N ASP A 136 -69.91 -78.65 20.54
CA ASP A 136 -70.09 -77.58 19.56
C ASP A 136 -70.95 -76.45 20.13
N ALA A 137 -70.40 -75.22 20.12
CA ALA A 137 -71.12 -74.02 20.54
C ALA A 137 -72.25 -73.64 19.57
N PHE A 138 -72.14 -74.04 18.30
CA PHE A 138 -73.11 -73.77 17.23
C PHE A 138 -73.56 -75.04 16.49
N PRO A 139 -74.28 -76.00 17.13
CA PRO A 139 -74.64 -77.31 16.56
C PRO A 139 -75.51 -77.33 15.28
N ASP A 140 -75.89 -76.17 14.75
CA ASP A 140 -76.69 -76.05 13.53
C ASP A 140 -75.98 -75.16 12.46
N ASP A 141 -74.78 -74.64 12.72
CA ASP A 141 -73.98 -73.79 11.83
C ASP A 141 -72.59 -74.38 11.55
N ALA A 142 -72.49 -75.13 10.47
CA ALA A 142 -71.25 -75.78 10.01
C ALA A 142 -70.07 -74.86 9.67
N SER A 143 -70.19 -73.54 9.90
CA SER A 143 -69.09 -72.57 9.80
C SER A 143 -68.34 -72.38 11.10
N GLU A 144 -68.95 -72.73 12.24
CA GLU A 144 -68.50 -72.34 13.58
C GLU A 144 -68.54 -73.53 14.54
N CYS A 145 -67.47 -73.70 15.33
CA CYS A 145 -67.42 -74.73 16.36
C CYS A 145 -67.22 -74.19 17.78
N SER A 146 -66.68 -72.97 17.91
CA SER A 146 -66.18 -72.41 19.16
C SER A 146 -66.66 -70.96 19.32
N ASP A 147 -66.82 -70.55 20.58
CA ASP A 147 -67.36 -69.26 21.05
C ASP A 147 -66.56 -68.90 22.31
N PHE A 148 -65.35 -68.37 22.12
CA PHE A 148 -64.34 -68.26 23.18
C PHE A 148 -64.78 -67.33 24.30
N ASP A 149 -65.34 -66.16 23.95
CA ASP A 149 -65.86 -65.18 24.90
C ASP A 149 -67.33 -65.40 25.33
N SER A 150 -68.00 -66.36 24.69
CA SER A 150 -69.41 -66.71 24.93
C SER A 150 -70.41 -65.57 24.64
N ASP A 151 -70.12 -64.70 23.67
CA ASP A 151 -71.00 -63.60 23.27
C ASP A 151 -72.15 -64.05 22.34
N GLY A 152 -71.98 -65.24 21.75
CA GLY A 152 -72.94 -65.89 20.86
C GLY A 152 -72.67 -65.68 19.37
N VAL A 153 -71.53 -65.12 19.00
CA VAL A 153 -70.88 -65.20 17.68
C VAL A 153 -69.76 -66.24 17.77
N GLY A 154 -69.52 -66.99 16.69
CA GLY A 154 -68.47 -68.02 16.71
C GLY A 154 -67.13 -67.48 16.23
N ASP A 155 -66.02 -68.05 16.72
CA ASP A 155 -64.65 -67.55 16.54
C ASP A 155 -64.19 -67.36 15.06
N ASN A 156 -64.89 -67.93 14.05
CA ASN A 156 -64.57 -67.67 12.63
C ASN A 156 -65.36 -66.50 12.04
N ALA A 157 -66.43 -66.07 12.71
CA ALA A 157 -67.29 -64.94 12.34
C ALA A 157 -67.16 -63.76 13.30
N ASP A 158 -66.61 -63.98 14.50
CA ASP A 158 -66.25 -62.93 15.43
C ASP A 158 -65.08 -62.12 14.88
N SER A 159 -65.03 -60.86 15.25
CA SER A 159 -63.94 -59.95 14.95
C SER A 159 -63.08 -59.65 16.16
N ASP A 160 -63.50 -60.04 17.37
CA ASP A 160 -62.80 -59.85 18.65
C ASP A 160 -63.09 -61.09 19.52
N ASP A 161 -62.35 -62.17 19.28
CA ASP A 161 -62.61 -63.52 19.82
C ASP A 161 -62.62 -63.58 21.37
N ASP A 162 -62.00 -62.62 22.08
CA ASP A 162 -61.95 -62.57 23.55
C ASP A 162 -62.61 -61.34 24.20
N ASN A 163 -63.15 -60.44 23.37
CA ASN A 163 -63.94 -59.26 23.72
C ASN A 163 -63.17 -58.25 24.59
N ASP A 164 -61.86 -58.11 24.40
CA ASP A 164 -61.02 -57.15 25.13
C ASP A 164 -61.00 -55.74 24.51
N GLY A 165 -61.55 -55.61 23.30
CA GLY A 165 -61.73 -54.36 22.58
C GLY A 165 -60.78 -54.15 21.40
N TRP A 166 -59.94 -55.13 21.06
CA TRP A 166 -59.09 -55.15 19.87
C TRP A 166 -59.59 -56.18 18.85
N ASP A 167 -59.58 -55.82 17.57
CA ASP A 167 -60.00 -56.75 16.52
C ASP A 167 -58.90 -57.83 16.31
N ASP A 168 -59.29 -59.08 16.09
CA ASP A 168 -58.44 -60.24 15.77
C ASP A 168 -57.33 -59.94 14.74
N ILE A 169 -57.65 -59.09 13.76
CA ILE A 169 -56.75 -58.73 12.67
C ILE A 169 -55.64 -57.82 13.18
N ASP A 170 -55.98 -56.89 14.06
CA ASP A 170 -55.04 -55.94 14.65
C ASP A 170 -54.16 -56.70 15.65
N GLU A 171 -54.73 -57.52 16.52
CA GLU A 171 -53.96 -58.39 17.42
C GLU A 171 -52.98 -59.31 16.70
N SER A 172 -53.43 -59.98 15.64
CA SER A 172 -52.56 -60.81 14.80
C SER A 172 -51.45 -59.99 14.12
N SER A 173 -51.68 -58.70 13.86
CA SER A 173 -50.70 -57.82 13.22
C SER A 173 -49.71 -57.22 14.23
N CYS A 174 -50.15 -57.01 15.47
CA CYS A 174 -49.38 -56.47 16.59
C CYS A 174 -48.71 -57.57 17.44
N GLY A 175 -49.02 -58.84 17.17
CA GLY A 175 -48.39 -60.01 17.79
C GLY A 175 -48.95 -60.40 19.15
N THR A 176 -50.21 -60.05 19.43
CA THR A 176 -50.92 -60.40 20.66
C THR A 176 -51.86 -61.59 20.45
N ASP A 177 -52.24 -62.25 21.55
CA ASP A 177 -53.07 -63.45 21.54
C ASP A 177 -54.57 -63.12 21.57
N ARG A 178 -55.24 -63.34 20.44
CA ARG A 178 -56.68 -63.10 20.24
C ARG A 178 -57.63 -63.93 21.11
N PHE A 179 -57.09 -64.88 21.87
CA PHE A 179 -57.84 -65.72 22.81
C PHE A 179 -57.40 -65.48 24.26
N ASP A 180 -56.75 -64.37 24.59
CA ASP A 180 -56.45 -63.99 25.97
C ASP A 180 -56.70 -62.50 26.19
N SER A 181 -57.85 -62.18 26.77
CA SER A 181 -58.26 -60.80 27.14
C SER A 181 -57.30 -59.98 28.05
N ASN A 182 -56.17 -60.56 28.48
CA ASN A 182 -55.09 -59.84 29.17
C ASN A 182 -53.88 -59.54 28.24
N SER A 183 -53.97 -59.95 26.98
CA SER A 183 -52.96 -59.83 25.94
C SER A 183 -53.48 -58.90 24.84
N TYR A 184 -53.49 -57.60 25.11
CA TYR A 184 -53.89 -56.58 24.14
C TYR A 184 -52.67 -55.84 23.55
N PRO A 185 -52.77 -55.32 22.31
CA PRO A 185 -51.74 -54.47 21.70
C PRO A 185 -51.40 -53.23 22.54
N SER A 186 -50.13 -52.79 22.47
CA SER A 186 -49.73 -51.49 23.01
C SER A 186 -50.23 -50.39 22.08
N ASP A 187 -50.80 -49.33 22.67
CA ASP A 187 -51.35 -48.15 22.01
C ASP A 187 -51.09 -46.96 22.94
N ILE A 188 -49.95 -46.30 22.74
CA ILE A 188 -49.44 -45.26 23.65
C ILE A 188 -50.29 -43.99 23.59
N ASP A 189 -50.72 -43.59 22.40
CA ASP A 189 -51.49 -42.37 22.16
C ASP A 189 -53.03 -42.58 22.27
N SER A 190 -53.46 -43.84 22.32
CA SER A 190 -54.86 -44.28 22.40
C SER A 190 -55.70 -43.88 21.18
N ASP A 191 -55.13 -43.84 19.99
CA ASP A 191 -55.86 -43.54 18.75
C ASP A 191 -56.55 -44.76 18.11
N GLY A 192 -56.27 -45.96 18.64
CA GLY A 192 -56.82 -47.23 18.21
C GLY A 192 -55.98 -47.95 17.16
N LEU A 193 -54.77 -47.48 16.87
CA LEU A 193 -53.72 -48.23 16.20
C LEU A 193 -52.73 -48.71 17.25
N CYS A 194 -52.19 -49.93 17.05
CA CYS A 194 -51.13 -50.38 17.92
C CYS A 194 -49.79 -49.81 17.47
N ASN A 195 -48.83 -49.69 18.40
CA ASN A 195 -47.48 -49.20 18.13
C ASN A 195 -46.76 -49.92 16.96
N GLY A 196 -47.05 -51.20 16.73
CA GLY A 196 -46.45 -51.95 15.62
C GLY A 196 -46.94 -51.52 14.23
N LEU A 197 -48.04 -50.76 14.16
CA LEU A 197 -48.74 -50.34 12.95
C LEU A 197 -48.97 -48.82 12.87
N ASP A 198 -48.89 -48.14 14.01
CA ASP A 198 -48.94 -46.69 14.10
C ASP A 198 -47.64 -46.10 13.49
N PRO A 199 -47.75 -45.08 12.62
CA PRO A 199 -46.58 -44.33 12.15
C PRO A 199 -46.07 -43.25 13.10
N ASP A 200 -46.77 -42.98 14.20
CA ASP A 200 -46.50 -41.90 15.18
C ASP A 200 -47.05 -42.35 16.56
N ASP A 201 -46.32 -43.28 17.18
CA ASP A 201 -46.72 -44.05 18.37
C ASP A 201 -47.22 -43.21 19.56
N ASP A 202 -46.74 -41.98 19.72
CA ASP A 202 -47.09 -41.10 20.84
C ASP A 202 -47.80 -39.79 20.44
N ASN A 203 -47.95 -39.57 19.13
CA ASN A 203 -48.71 -38.50 18.50
C ASN A 203 -48.22 -37.09 18.85
N ASP A 204 -46.91 -36.96 19.05
CA ASP A 204 -46.27 -35.67 19.25
C ASP A 204 -46.07 -34.89 17.93
N GLY A 205 -46.26 -35.58 16.80
CA GLY A 205 -46.19 -35.05 15.45
C GLY A 205 -44.90 -35.39 14.69
N TYR A 206 -44.01 -36.20 15.28
CA TYR A 206 -42.85 -36.81 14.62
C TYR A 206 -43.09 -38.31 14.42
N ASN A 207 -42.76 -38.80 13.23
CA ASN A 207 -43.02 -40.20 12.90
C ASN A 207 -41.88 -41.10 13.39
N ASP A 208 -42.17 -42.31 13.88
CA ASP A 208 -41.17 -43.21 14.49
C ASP A 208 -39.86 -43.40 13.70
N PRO A 209 -39.84 -43.44 12.34
CA PRO A 209 -38.59 -43.57 11.59
C PRO A 209 -37.65 -42.36 11.67
N ILE A 210 -38.13 -41.21 12.13
CA ILE A 210 -37.38 -39.96 12.29
C ILE A 210 -37.44 -39.42 13.73
N ASP A 211 -38.11 -40.16 14.61
CA ASP A 211 -38.24 -39.85 16.02
C ASP A 211 -37.25 -40.72 16.79
N ASP A 212 -36.32 -40.10 17.50
CA ASP A 212 -35.33 -40.82 18.31
C ASP A 212 -35.95 -41.40 19.60
N PHE A 213 -37.14 -40.93 20.02
CA PHE A 213 -37.91 -41.39 21.16
C PHE A 213 -39.40 -41.65 20.84
N PRO A 214 -39.74 -42.64 19.98
CA PRO A 214 -41.11 -42.85 19.47
C PRO A 214 -42.20 -43.10 20.52
N GLU A 215 -41.85 -43.41 21.76
CA GLU A 215 -42.80 -43.71 22.84
C GLU A 215 -42.98 -42.53 23.83
N ASN A 216 -42.28 -41.42 23.64
CA ASN A 216 -42.24 -40.30 24.57
C ASN A 216 -42.63 -38.97 23.92
N PRO A 217 -43.88 -38.50 24.13
CA PRO A 217 -44.43 -37.36 23.37
C PRO A 217 -43.88 -35.99 23.77
N TYR A 218 -42.78 -35.98 24.52
CA TYR A 218 -42.06 -34.79 24.97
C TYR A 218 -40.64 -34.72 24.39
N GLU A 219 -40.16 -35.75 23.69
CA GLU A 219 -38.81 -35.85 23.14
C GLU A 219 -38.89 -36.47 21.75
N TRP A 220 -38.17 -35.93 20.77
CA TRP A 220 -38.20 -36.44 19.38
C TRP A 220 -36.82 -36.46 18.69
N ASN A 221 -35.83 -35.79 19.27
CA ASN A 221 -34.46 -35.70 18.77
C ASN A 221 -33.47 -36.07 19.88
N ASP A 222 -32.37 -36.71 19.49
CA ASP A 222 -31.18 -36.97 20.32
C ASP A 222 -29.91 -36.51 19.57
N ASN A 223 -29.53 -35.23 19.75
CA ASN A 223 -28.48 -34.60 18.93
C ASN A 223 -27.08 -35.23 19.13
N ASP A 224 -26.77 -35.71 20.33
CA ASP A 224 -25.47 -36.32 20.66
C ASP A 224 -25.50 -37.86 20.83
N ASN A 225 -26.68 -38.45 20.76
CA ASN A 225 -26.94 -39.89 20.87
C ASN A 225 -26.62 -40.46 22.26
N ASP A 226 -26.89 -39.71 23.33
CA ASP A 226 -26.65 -40.13 24.72
C ASP A 226 -27.86 -40.82 25.42
N GLU A 227 -28.96 -40.99 24.69
CA GLU A 227 -30.24 -41.53 25.14
C GLU A 227 -31.08 -40.57 26.01
N ILE A 228 -30.72 -39.27 26.07
CA ILE A 228 -31.52 -38.18 26.63
C ILE A 228 -31.96 -37.28 25.46
N GLY A 229 -33.25 -36.94 25.41
CA GLY A 229 -33.76 -36.09 24.33
C GLY A 229 -33.45 -34.61 24.54
N ASP A 230 -33.27 -33.88 23.44
CA ASP A 230 -32.88 -32.46 23.42
C ASP A 230 -33.76 -31.55 24.33
N ASN A 231 -35.04 -31.90 24.59
CA ASN A 231 -35.88 -31.05 25.46
C ASN A 231 -35.62 -31.28 26.95
N ALA A 232 -35.03 -32.42 27.31
CA ALA A 232 -34.68 -32.81 28.69
C ALA A 232 -33.18 -32.72 28.97
N ASP A 233 -32.34 -32.80 27.93
CA ASP A 233 -30.91 -32.57 28.07
C ASP A 233 -30.63 -31.12 28.47
N LEU A 234 -29.46 -30.90 29.06
CA LEU A 234 -28.92 -29.61 29.42
C LEU A 234 -27.65 -29.29 28.63
N ASP A 235 -27.16 -30.22 27.80
CA ASP A 235 -25.92 -30.15 26.99
C ASP A 235 -26.14 -31.00 25.73
N ASP A 236 -26.98 -30.49 24.81
CA ASP A 236 -27.51 -31.22 23.63
C ASP A 236 -26.42 -31.77 22.68
N ASP A 237 -25.19 -31.25 22.73
CA ASP A 237 -24.07 -31.71 21.91
C ASP A 237 -22.92 -32.37 22.69
N ASN A 238 -23.07 -32.47 24.01
CA ASN A 238 -22.14 -33.04 24.97
C ASN A 238 -20.69 -32.50 24.85
N ASP A 239 -20.53 -31.24 24.47
CA ASP A 239 -19.22 -30.60 24.34
C ASP A 239 -18.66 -30.04 25.65
N GLY A 240 -19.49 -30.04 26.69
CA GLY A 240 -19.17 -29.65 28.06
C GLY A 240 -19.68 -28.27 28.46
N PHE A 241 -20.37 -27.57 27.58
CA PHE A 241 -21.10 -26.33 27.88
C PHE A 241 -22.60 -26.59 27.83
N SER A 242 -23.32 -26.17 28.88
CA SER A 242 -24.77 -26.37 28.89
C SER A 242 -25.47 -25.44 27.90
N ASP A 243 -26.62 -25.83 27.33
CA ASP A 243 -27.37 -25.04 26.34
C ASP A 243 -27.70 -23.62 26.83
N ILE A 244 -27.93 -23.45 28.14
CA ILE A 244 -28.18 -22.14 28.74
C ILE A 244 -26.93 -21.25 28.71
N THR A 245 -25.77 -21.83 28.98
CA THR A 245 -24.47 -21.12 28.93
C THR A 245 -24.17 -20.74 27.50
N GLU A 246 -24.37 -21.66 26.56
CA GLU A 246 -24.16 -21.42 25.15
C GLU A 246 -25.10 -20.36 24.57
N GLN A 247 -26.38 -20.43 24.93
CA GLN A 247 -27.35 -19.41 24.56
C GLN A 247 -26.99 -18.03 25.11
N ASP A 248 -26.52 -17.96 26.36
CA ASP A 248 -26.09 -16.71 26.98
C ASP A 248 -24.77 -16.18 26.37
N CYS A 249 -23.89 -17.08 25.90
CA CYS A 249 -22.59 -16.79 25.28
C CYS A 249 -22.63 -16.72 23.74
N GLY A 250 -23.81 -16.87 23.13
CA GLY A 250 -24.00 -16.79 21.67
C GLY A 250 -23.41 -17.94 20.86
N SER A 251 -23.07 -19.08 21.48
CA SER A 251 -22.67 -20.31 20.79
C SER A 251 -23.90 -21.18 20.42
N ASP A 252 -23.69 -22.33 19.79
CA ASP A 252 -24.78 -23.10 19.16
C ASP A 252 -24.95 -24.41 19.92
N PRO A 253 -26.02 -24.55 20.71
CA PRO A 253 -26.22 -25.72 21.60
C PRO A 253 -26.23 -27.08 20.90
N MET A 254 -26.47 -27.08 19.59
CA MET A 254 -26.57 -28.30 18.80
C MET A 254 -25.24 -28.67 18.13
N SER A 255 -24.14 -27.96 18.41
CA SER A 255 -22.92 -28.08 17.63
C SER A 255 -21.65 -28.10 18.47
N LEU A 256 -21.09 -29.31 18.64
CA LEU A 256 -19.82 -29.59 19.32
C LEU A 256 -18.57 -28.85 18.81
N PHE A 257 -18.70 -28.01 17.78
CA PHE A 257 -17.65 -27.16 17.23
C PHE A 257 -17.86 -25.66 17.52
N SER A 258 -18.99 -25.31 18.13
CA SER A 258 -19.40 -23.96 18.44
C SER A 258 -19.32 -23.76 19.95
N GLN A 259 -18.10 -23.52 20.45
CA GLN A 259 -17.87 -23.32 21.87
C GLN A 259 -17.95 -21.85 22.25
N PRO A 260 -18.43 -21.52 23.47
CA PRO A 260 -18.26 -20.20 24.06
C PRO A 260 -16.80 -19.76 23.99
N LEU A 261 -16.56 -18.55 23.51
CA LEU A 261 -15.23 -17.95 23.53
C LEU A 261 -14.96 -17.37 24.93
N ASP A 262 -13.78 -17.65 25.46
CA ASP A 262 -13.29 -17.19 26.76
C ASP A 262 -11.80 -16.87 26.54
N THR A 263 -11.52 -15.60 26.24
CA THR A 263 -10.22 -15.14 25.74
C THR A 263 -9.15 -15.15 26.84
N ASP A 264 -9.50 -14.81 28.08
CA ASP A 264 -8.59 -14.78 29.22
C ASP A 264 -8.56 -16.10 30.05
N ALA A 265 -9.50 -17.00 29.79
CA ALA A 265 -9.69 -18.28 30.47
C ALA A 265 -10.03 -18.16 31.97
N ASP A 266 -10.76 -17.11 32.38
CA ASP A 266 -11.23 -16.95 33.76
C ASP A 266 -12.55 -17.69 34.07
N GLY A 267 -13.23 -18.16 33.03
CA GLY A 267 -14.44 -18.96 33.09
C GLY A 267 -15.74 -18.17 32.90
N GLU A 268 -15.68 -16.86 32.63
CA GLU A 268 -16.74 -16.11 31.98
C GLU A 268 -16.45 -16.06 30.46
N CYS A 269 -17.49 -16.11 29.64
CA CYS A 269 -17.31 -16.02 28.18
C CYS A 269 -17.28 -14.55 27.75
N ASP A 270 -16.62 -14.24 26.64
CA ASP A 270 -16.43 -12.88 26.12
C ASP A 270 -17.76 -12.08 26.01
N GLU A 271 -18.89 -12.73 25.70
CA GLU A 271 -20.20 -12.02 25.60
C GLU A 271 -20.77 -11.58 26.96
N LEU A 272 -20.27 -12.15 28.07
CA LEU A 272 -20.67 -11.86 29.44
C LEU A 272 -19.56 -11.22 30.28
N ASP A 273 -18.32 -11.33 29.84
CA ASP A 273 -17.18 -10.63 30.41
C ASP A 273 -17.26 -9.13 30.05
N SER A 274 -16.59 -8.31 30.86
CA SER A 274 -16.45 -6.88 30.63
C SER A 274 -15.00 -6.48 30.34
N ASP A 275 -14.07 -7.42 30.41
CA ASP A 275 -12.62 -7.28 30.21
C ASP A 275 -12.12 -8.61 29.60
N ASP A 276 -12.50 -8.86 28.35
CA ASP A 276 -12.35 -10.12 27.58
C ASP A 276 -10.94 -10.74 27.68
N ASP A 277 -9.88 -9.93 27.77
CA ASP A 277 -8.50 -10.39 27.85
C ASP A 277 -7.79 -10.12 29.20
N ASN A 278 -8.49 -9.45 30.13
CA ASN A 278 -8.10 -9.20 31.50
C ASN A 278 -6.76 -8.45 31.63
N ASP A 279 -6.51 -7.53 30.70
CA ASP A 279 -5.38 -6.62 30.74
C ASP A 279 -5.61 -5.43 31.70
N GLY A 280 -6.87 -5.25 32.13
CA GLY A 280 -7.33 -4.23 33.06
C GLY A 280 -8.06 -3.05 32.40
N TRP A 281 -8.37 -3.12 31.11
CA TRP A 281 -9.20 -2.18 30.38
C TRP A 281 -10.52 -2.84 29.97
N GLU A 282 -11.64 -2.26 30.44
CA GLU A 282 -12.97 -2.78 30.08
C GLU A 282 -13.21 -2.66 28.55
N ASP A 283 -13.89 -3.63 27.93
CA ASP A 283 -14.06 -3.73 26.46
C ASP A 283 -14.66 -2.48 25.81
N ASP A 284 -15.45 -1.70 26.57
CA ASP A 284 -16.06 -0.46 26.09
C ASP A 284 -15.07 0.71 25.94
N ARG A 285 -13.87 0.54 26.51
CA ARG A 285 -12.74 1.47 26.53
C ARG A 285 -11.46 0.83 25.99
N ASP A 286 -11.53 -0.44 25.62
CA ASP A 286 -10.47 -1.17 24.95
C ASP A 286 -10.70 -1.16 23.42
N SER A 287 -9.68 -0.74 22.68
CA SER A 287 -9.72 -0.77 21.20
C SER A 287 -9.44 -2.16 20.62
N PHE A 288 -8.79 -3.02 21.40
CA PHE A 288 -8.50 -4.42 21.12
C PHE A 288 -8.89 -5.32 22.30
N PRO A 289 -10.19 -5.51 22.59
CA PRO A 289 -10.67 -6.26 23.77
C PRO A 289 -10.14 -7.70 23.92
N ARG A 290 -9.48 -8.26 22.90
CA ARG A 290 -9.01 -9.65 22.88
C ARG A 290 -7.50 -9.78 22.75
N ASP A 291 -6.77 -8.68 22.81
CA ASP A 291 -5.32 -8.68 22.78
C ASP A 291 -4.78 -8.01 24.06
N PRO A 292 -4.38 -8.79 25.07
CA PRO A 292 -3.99 -8.26 26.37
C PRO A 292 -2.67 -7.47 26.36
N MET A 293 -2.10 -7.25 25.17
CA MET A 293 -0.92 -6.44 24.93
C MET A 293 -1.26 -5.09 24.32
N GLU A 294 -2.51 -4.82 23.94
CA GLU A 294 -2.95 -3.61 23.24
C GLU A 294 -4.32 -3.16 23.75
N TRP A 295 -4.45 -1.91 24.19
CA TRP A 295 -5.73 -1.39 24.68
C TRP A 295 -6.15 -0.06 24.03
N LEU A 296 -5.19 0.62 23.38
CA LEU A 296 -5.36 1.95 22.80
C LEU A 296 -4.92 1.95 21.34
N ASP A 297 -5.75 2.53 20.48
CA ASP A 297 -5.48 2.80 19.07
C ASP A 297 -5.70 4.30 18.81
N THR A 298 -4.62 5.08 18.84
CA THR A 298 -4.70 6.54 18.85
C THR A 298 -5.08 7.12 17.48
N ASP A 299 -4.64 6.50 16.38
CA ASP A 299 -4.92 6.94 15.02
C ASP A 299 -6.04 6.14 14.32
N SER A 300 -6.50 5.06 14.96
CA SER A 300 -7.55 4.15 14.48
C SER A 300 -7.15 3.33 13.24
N ASP A 301 -5.88 2.97 13.09
CA ASP A 301 -5.38 2.16 11.97
C ASP A 301 -5.44 0.63 12.18
N SER A 302 -5.96 0.21 13.35
CA SER A 302 -6.04 -1.20 13.79
C SER A 302 -4.70 -1.81 14.23
N VAL A 303 -3.68 -1.01 14.51
CA VAL A 303 -2.46 -1.39 15.23
C VAL A 303 -2.47 -0.67 16.58
N GLY A 304 -2.32 -1.41 17.67
CA GLY A 304 -2.32 -0.81 18.99
C GLY A 304 -1.02 -0.07 19.29
N ASN A 305 -1.10 0.96 20.13
CA ASN A 305 0.00 1.85 20.46
C ASN A 305 1.25 1.16 21.05
N ASN A 306 1.17 -0.07 21.59
CA ASN A 306 2.37 -0.77 22.07
C ASN A 306 3.14 -1.46 20.93
N ALA A 307 2.47 -1.74 19.80
CA ALA A 307 3.04 -2.35 18.60
C ALA A 307 3.28 -1.34 17.47
N ASP A 308 2.51 -0.26 17.43
CA ASP A 308 2.70 0.84 16.50
C ASP A 308 3.99 1.60 16.82
N THR A 309 4.56 2.20 15.79
CA THR A 309 5.77 3.03 15.88
C THR A 309 5.50 4.49 15.55
N ASP A 310 4.29 4.82 15.10
CA ASP A 310 3.81 6.16 14.73
C ASP A 310 2.35 6.27 15.20
N ASP A 311 2.18 6.31 16.52
CA ASP A 311 0.91 6.15 17.24
C ASP A 311 -0.19 7.15 16.82
N ASP A 312 0.15 8.31 16.25
CA ASP A 312 -0.81 9.31 15.78
C ASP A 312 -0.81 9.54 14.26
N ASN A 313 0.08 8.85 13.55
CA ASN A 313 0.19 8.78 12.09
C ASN A 313 0.34 10.16 11.43
N ASP A 314 1.10 11.04 12.07
CA ASP A 314 1.52 12.32 11.50
C ASP A 314 2.76 12.20 10.60
N GLY A 315 3.37 11.02 10.57
CA GLY A 315 4.51 10.66 9.73
C GLY A 315 5.84 10.66 10.48
N TRP A 316 5.85 10.90 11.79
CA TRP A 316 7.03 10.79 12.63
C TRP A 316 6.92 9.63 13.60
N ILE A 317 7.97 8.81 13.66
CA ILE A 317 7.97 7.70 14.61
C ILE A 317 8.09 8.20 16.06
N ASP A 318 7.45 7.55 17.03
CA ASP A 318 7.34 8.04 18.42
C ASP A 318 8.72 8.29 19.05
N THR A 319 9.67 7.40 18.73
CA THR A 319 11.04 7.50 19.24
C THR A 319 11.75 8.78 18.77
N LYS A 320 11.40 9.29 17.59
CA LYS A 320 11.93 10.53 17.03
C LYS A 320 11.22 11.74 17.61
N GLU A 321 9.92 11.69 17.74
CA GLU A 321 9.17 12.77 18.39
C GLU A 321 9.60 13.02 19.83
N VAL A 322 9.80 11.96 20.61
CA VAL A 322 10.34 12.07 21.97
C VAL A 322 11.73 12.70 21.98
N GLU A 323 12.56 12.41 20.97
CA GLU A 323 13.88 13.01 20.82
C GLU A 323 13.79 14.50 20.42
N CYS A 324 12.84 14.85 19.57
CA CYS A 324 12.57 16.20 19.08
C CYS A 324 11.71 17.05 20.03
N GLY A 325 11.16 16.45 21.09
CA GLY A 325 10.33 17.12 22.10
C GLY A 325 8.88 17.35 21.68
N THR A 326 8.39 16.60 20.69
CA THR A 326 7.00 16.61 20.25
C THR A 326 6.22 15.43 20.86
N GLY A 327 4.94 15.31 20.52
CA GLY A 327 3.98 14.56 21.30
C GLY A 327 3.43 13.40 20.50
N PRO A 328 3.85 12.15 20.76
CA PRO A 328 3.58 11.01 19.87
C PRO A 328 2.15 10.49 19.86
N LEU A 329 1.21 11.21 20.47
CA LEU A 329 -0.20 10.82 20.53
C LEU A 329 -1.09 11.97 20.01
N ASP A 330 -0.48 12.98 19.39
CA ASP A 330 -1.11 14.22 18.98
C ASP A 330 -0.66 14.61 17.58
N SER A 331 -1.41 14.17 16.56
CA SER A 331 -1.07 14.33 15.14
C SER A 331 -0.93 15.76 14.60
N VAL A 332 -1.11 16.77 15.44
CA VAL A 332 -0.80 18.18 15.13
C VAL A 332 0.50 18.65 15.77
N SER A 333 1.20 17.77 16.48
CA SER A 333 2.43 18.00 17.21
C SER A 333 3.57 17.20 16.58
N PHE A 334 3.96 17.57 15.36
CA PHE A 334 5.12 16.99 14.67
C PHE A 334 6.40 17.86 14.83
N PRO A 335 7.59 17.26 14.76
CA PRO A 335 8.87 17.97 14.72
C PRO A 335 9.00 18.95 13.55
N GLN A 336 9.81 20.00 13.74
CA GLN A 336 10.27 20.84 12.63
C GLN A 336 11.40 20.09 11.91
N ASP A 337 11.34 20.07 10.57
CA ASP A 337 12.26 19.41 9.66
C ASP A 337 12.29 20.25 8.39
N PHE A 338 13.21 21.21 8.36
CA PHE A 338 13.19 22.28 7.36
C PHE A 338 13.66 21.79 5.97
N ASP A 339 14.57 20.83 5.90
CA ASP A 339 15.05 20.23 4.64
C ASP A 339 14.29 18.97 4.19
N GLY A 340 13.53 18.35 5.10
CA GLY A 340 12.71 17.18 4.85
C GLY A 340 13.48 15.86 4.84
N ASP A 341 14.64 15.78 5.51
CA ASP A 341 15.48 14.58 5.55
C ASP A 341 15.09 13.56 6.64
N SER A 342 14.04 13.87 7.41
CA SER A 342 13.52 13.08 8.55
C SER A 342 14.40 13.12 9.81
N LEU A 343 15.32 14.07 9.89
CA LEU A 343 15.89 14.57 11.14
C LEU A 343 15.19 15.87 11.47
N CYS A 344 14.89 16.08 12.75
CA CYS A 344 14.31 17.33 13.16
C CYS A 344 15.39 18.37 13.42
N ASP A 345 15.09 19.65 13.17
CA ASP A 345 16.00 20.79 13.34
C ASP A 345 16.68 20.81 14.74
N ALA A 346 16.01 20.26 15.76
CA ALA A 346 16.55 20.19 17.12
C ALA A 346 17.77 19.25 17.27
N VAL A 347 17.92 18.27 16.38
CA VAL A 347 19.00 17.25 16.39
C VAL A 347 19.76 17.13 15.09
N ASP A 348 19.25 17.75 14.02
CA ASP A 348 19.98 17.95 12.79
C ASP A 348 21.15 18.93 13.05
N THR A 349 22.12 18.89 12.15
CA THR A 349 23.30 19.73 12.15
C THR A 349 23.38 20.61 10.92
N ASP A 350 22.42 20.50 10.00
CA ASP A 350 22.33 21.11 8.67
C ASP A 350 20.84 21.28 8.31
N ASP A 351 20.12 22.13 9.05
CA ASP A 351 18.65 22.21 9.07
C ASP A 351 18.03 22.50 7.68
N ASP A 352 18.75 23.13 6.75
CA ASP A 352 18.28 23.42 5.40
C ASP A 352 18.92 22.58 4.27
N GLY A 353 19.85 21.69 4.63
CA GLY A 353 20.44 20.70 3.74
C GLY A 353 21.35 21.29 2.65
N ASP A 354 21.86 22.51 2.85
CA ASP A 354 22.74 23.17 1.89
C ASP A 354 24.21 22.71 1.97
N LYS A 355 24.54 21.92 3.02
CA LYS A 355 25.84 21.33 3.39
C LYS A 355 26.71 22.21 4.29
N TRP A 356 26.21 23.33 4.77
CA TRP A 356 26.82 24.14 5.81
C TRP A 356 26.11 23.86 7.13
N SER A 357 26.89 23.46 8.13
CA SER A 357 26.29 23.12 9.42
C SER A 357 25.77 24.37 10.12
N ASP A 358 24.64 24.30 10.85
CA ASP A 358 24.03 25.44 11.57
C ASP A 358 24.98 26.16 12.54
N THR A 359 26.05 25.48 12.96
CA THR A 359 27.07 26.07 13.83
C THR A 359 28.03 27.04 13.12
N VAL A 360 28.11 26.96 11.79
CA VAL A 360 28.93 27.82 10.93
C VAL A 360 28.10 28.61 9.93
N ASP A 361 26.88 28.14 9.66
CA ASP A 361 25.91 28.82 8.82
C ASP A 361 25.32 30.05 9.53
N VAL A 362 25.33 31.20 8.85
CA VAL A 362 24.70 32.43 9.37
C VAL A 362 23.18 32.43 9.15
N PHE A 363 22.69 31.73 8.13
CA PHE A 363 21.29 31.56 7.76
C PHE A 363 20.91 30.07 7.74
N PRO A 364 20.90 29.38 8.90
CA PRO A 364 20.70 27.93 8.99
C PRO A 364 19.33 27.41 8.51
N LEU A 365 18.44 28.28 8.06
CA LEU A 365 17.10 27.93 7.55
C LEU A 365 16.87 28.55 6.16
N ASP A 366 17.92 28.90 5.44
CA ASP A 366 17.84 29.40 4.08
C ASP A 366 18.89 28.69 3.21
N PRO A 367 18.50 27.66 2.46
CA PRO A 367 19.45 26.81 1.73
C PRO A 367 20.11 27.50 0.54
N SER A 368 19.81 28.79 0.35
CA SER A 368 20.44 29.64 -0.63
C SER A 368 21.46 30.60 -0.05
N GLU A 369 21.63 30.66 1.27
CA GLU A 369 22.51 31.62 1.95
C GLU A 369 23.24 30.95 3.12
N TRP A 370 24.56 31.15 3.24
CA TRP A 370 25.35 30.54 4.33
C TRP A 370 26.42 31.47 4.92
N PHE A 371 26.76 32.55 4.21
CA PHE A 371 27.70 33.59 4.64
C PHE A 371 27.02 34.96 4.64
N ASP A 372 27.47 35.82 5.55
CA ASP A 372 27.11 37.24 5.72
C ASP A 372 28.41 37.96 6.07
N THR A 373 29.18 38.37 5.05
CA THR A 373 30.55 38.87 5.24
C THR A 373 30.57 40.21 5.99
N ASP A 374 29.61 41.10 5.74
CA ASP A 374 29.53 42.43 6.36
C ASP A 374 28.62 42.49 7.61
N GLY A 375 27.76 41.48 7.81
CA GLY A 375 26.87 41.34 8.95
C GLY A 375 25.59 42.18 8.86
N ASP A 376 25.14 42.55 7.65
CA ASP A 376 23.93 43.37 7.45
C ASP A 376 22.62 42.57 7.51
N GLY A 377 22.72 41.24 7.44
CA GLY A 377 21.62 40.28 7.49
C GLY A 377 21.04 39.89 6.13
N ILE A 378 21.69 40.25 5.03
CA ILE A 378 21.50 39.69 3.68
C ILE A 378 22.67 38.72 3.44
N GLY A 379 22.38 37.52 2.91
CA GLY A 379 23.45 36.55 2.63
C GLY A 379 24.18 36.86 1.34
N ASN A 380 25.46 36.49 1.26
CA ASN A 380 26.36 36.83 0.15
C ASN A 380 25.86 36.38 -1.24
N ASN A 381 24.96 35.39 -1.37
CA ASN A 381 24.46 35.02 -2.70
C ASN A 381 23.35 35.96 -3.19
N ALA A 382 22.68 36.66 -2.27
CA ALA A 382 21.65 37.66 -2.55
C ALA A 382 22.14 39.10 -2.40
N ASP A 383 23.19 39.32 -1.62
CA ASP A 383 23.85 40.61 -1.50
C ASP A 383 24.54 40.98 -2.81
N THR A 384 24.71 42.29 -3.01
CA THR A 384 25.40 42.87 -4.15
C THR A 384 26.67 43.62 -3.74
N ASP A 385 26.97 43.69 -2.45
CA ASP A 385 28.10 44.36 -1.79
C ASP A 385 28.48 43.54 -0.55
N ASP A 386 29.07 42.36 -0.79
CA ASP A 386 29.29 41.31 0.22
C ASP A 386 30.05 41.79 1.47
N ASP A 387 30.99 42.73 1.34
CA ASP A 387 31.80 43.25 2.46
C ASP A 387 31.39 44.63 2.99
N GLY A 388 30.37 45.24 2.37
CA GLY A 388 29.72 46.47 2.81
C GLY A 388 30.62 47.70 2.73
N ASP A 389 31.63 47.71 1.87
CA ASP A 389 32.54 48.85 1.67
C ASP A 389 31.95 49.95 0.77
N GLY A 390 30.86 49.63 0.06
CA GLY A 390 30.12 50.53 -0.82
C GLY A 390 30.38 50.31 -2.32
N TRP A 391 31.24 49.36 -2.68
CA TRP A 391 31.41 48.87 -4.04
C TRP A 391 30.61 47.60 -4.26
N SER A 392 29.96 47.49 -5.42
CA SER A 392 29.22 46.25 -5.71
C SER A 392 30.18 45.11 -6.08
N ASP A 393 29.84 43.85 -5.79
CA ASP A 393 30.65 42.67 -6.14
C ASP A 393 31.03 42.63 -7.62
N VAL A 394 30.11 43.09 -8.48
CA VAL A 394 30.32 43.16 -9.93
C VAL A 394 31.41 44.17 -10.28
N ALA A 395 31.45 45.31 -9.58
CA ALA A 395 32.50 46.31 -9.71
C ALA A 395 33.85 45.71 -9.33
N GLU A 396 33.92 45.03 -8.20
CA GLU A 396 35.15 44.47 -7.65
C GLU A 396 35.68 43.28 -8.47
N GLU A 397 34.81 42.36 -8.90
CA GLU A 397 35.22 41.21 -9.73
C GLU A 397 35.74 41.67 -11.11
N THR A 398 35.21 42.77 -11.64
CA THR A 398 35.62 43.30 -12.94
C THR A 398 36.86 44.18 -12.85
N CYS A 399 37.00 44.93 -11.76
CA CYS A 399 38.11 45.83 -11.50
C CYS A 399 39.17 45.11 -10.62
N ASP A 400 39.83 45.84 -9.73
CA ASP A 400 40.93 45.36 -8.89
C ASP A 400 40.56 45.28 -7.40
N GLY A 401 39.29 45.02 -7.10
CA GLY A 401 38.75 44.82 -5.74
C GLY A 401 38.71 43.36 -5.26
N ASP A 402 38.19 43.14 -4.07
CA ASP A 402 37.93 41.82 -3.49
C ASP A 402 36.64 41.85 -2.67
N LYS A 403 35.54 41.37 -3.26
CA LYS A 403 34.19 41.40 -2.70
C LYS A 403 34.02 40.83 -1.28
N ASP A 404 34.99 40.06 -0.79
CA ASP A 404 34.95 39.47 0.55
C ASP A 404 35.91 40.18 1.55
N ASP A 405 36.58 41.28 1.16
CA ASP A 405 37.57 42.01 1.96
C ASP A 405 37.56 43.53 1.72
N SER A 406 36.76 44.24 2.53
CA SER A 406 36.58 45.71 2.55
C SER A 406 37.86 46.56 2.68
N SER A 407 39.03 45.93 2.81
CA SER A 407 40.33 46.62 2.76
C SER A 407 40.92 46.72 1.35
N ILE A 408 40.28 46.11 0.35
CA ILE A 408 40.71 46.03 -1.04
C ILE A 408 39.63 46.64 -1.95
N GLU A 409 39.53 47.97 -1.91
CA GLU A 409 38.62 48.74 -2.76
C GLU A 409 39.14 48.84 -4.22
N PRO A 410 38.26 48.85 -5.24
CA PRO A 410 38.62 49.17 -6.63
C PRO A 410 39.26 50.55 -6.80
N THR A 411 40.13 50.69 -7.80
CA THR A 411 40.67 52.00 -8.18
C THR A 411 39.61 52.87 -8.88
N ASP A 412 39.43 54.11 -8.40
CA ASP A 412 38.52 55.14 -8.91
C ASP A 412 39.30 56.47 -9.00
N SER A 413 39.79 56.80 -10.20
CA SER A 413 40.76 57.87 -10.42
C SER A 413 40.15 59.28 -10.34
N ASP A 414 38.90 59.46 -10.74
CA ASP A 414 38.20 60.75 -10.70
C ASP A 414 37.23 60.90 -9.50
N GLY A 415 36.88 59.80 -8.84
CA GLY A 415 36.05 59.77 -7.65
C GLY A 415 34.55 59.90 -7.96
N ASP A 416 34.10 59.52 -9.14
CA ASP A 416 32.69 59.63 -9.56
C ASP A 416 31.81 58.44 -9.12
N GLY A 417 32.43 57.37 -8.63
CA GLY A 417 31.78 56.14 -8.16
C GLY A 417 31.72 55.02 -9.21
N LEU A 418 32.40 55.16 -10.34
CA LEU A 418 32.70 54.08 -11.27
C LEU A 418 34.18 53.72 -11.17
N CYS A 419 34.52 52.43 -11.03
CA CYS A 419 35.91 52.03 -11.02
C CYS A 419 36.54 52.18 -12.42
N ASP A 420 37.84 52.46 -12.47
CA ASP A 420 38.64 52.73 -13.68
C ASP A 420 38.46 51.70 -14.81
N GLY A 421 38.15 50.44 -14.46
CA GLY A 421 37.92 49.35 -15.42
C GLY A 421 36.52 49.35 -16.08
N MET A 422 35.55 50.04 -15.47
CA MET A 422 34.18 50.21 -15.97
C MET A 422 33.85 51.64 -16.39
N ASP A 423 34.67 52.60 -15.97
CA ASP A 423 34.47 54.00 -16.25
C ASP A 423 34.80 54.34 -17.72
N PRO A 424 33.87 54.93 -18.48
CA PRO A 424 34.13 55.41 -19.83
C PRO A 424 34.91 56.73 -19.92
N ASP A 425 35.13 57.46 -18.83
CA ASP A 425 35.81 58.77 -18.75
C ASP A 425 36.61 58.86 -17.43
N ARG A 426 37.72 58.11 -17.36
CA ARG A 426 38.37 57.71 -16.10
C ARG A 426 38.98 58.87 -15.31
N ASP A 427 39.35 59.96 -15.98
CA ASP A 427 39.91 61.13 -15.33
C ASP A 427 38.88 62.26 -15.15
N GLY A 428 37.66 62.08 -15.67
CA GLY A 428 36.53 62.98 -15.51
C GLY A 428 36.71 64.33 -16.21
N ASP A 429 37.54 64.39 -17.26
CA ASP A 429 37.79 65.62 -18.03
C ASP A 429 36.63 65.97 -18.99
N GLY A 430 35.77 64.98 -19.27
CA GLY A 430 34.61 65.08 -20.15
C GLY A 430 34.79 64.42 -21.52
N THR A 431 35.95 63.83 -21.78
CA THR A 431 36.31 63.11 -23.01
C THR A 431 36.35 61.62 -22.73
N LEU A 432 35.67 60.82 -23.55
CA LEU A 432 35.64 59.37 -23.32
C LEU A 432 37.02 58.77 -23.57
N ASN A 433 37.40 57.78 -22.76
CA ASN A 433 38.68 57.07 -22.84
C ASN A 433 39.07 56.58 -24.26
N ASP A 434 38.08 56.20 -25.08
CA ASP A 434 38.29 55.74 -26.46
C ASP A 434 38.61 56.87 -27.45
N ASP A 435 38.19 58.10 -27.13
CA ASP A 435 38.40 59.31 -27.91
C ASP A 435 39.48 60.23 -27.27
N ASP A 436 40.04 59.83 -26.13
CA ASP A 436 41.04 60.56 -25.36
C ASP A 436 42.46 60.01 -25.63
N ALA A 437 43.40 60.89 -25.98
CA ALA A 437 44.80 60.53 -26.17
C ALA A 437 45.53 60.22 -24.85
N PHE A 438 45.08 60.78 -23.73
CA PHE A 438 45.59 60.59 -22.37
C PHE A 438 44.45 60.29 -21.37
N PRO A 439 43.83 59.10 -21.42
CA PRO A 439 42.66 58.73 -20.61
C PRO A 439 42.83 58.70 -19.07
N ASP A 440 44.01 59.06 -18.56
CA ASP A 440 44.34 59.06 -17.13
C ASP A 440 44.86 60.46 -16.68
N ASP A 441 44.86 61.47 -17.57
CA ASP A 441 45.35 62.82 -17.29
C ASP A 441 44.27 63.87 -17.61
N PRO A 442 43.55 64.39 -16.59
CA PRO A 442 42.40 65.26 -16.80
C PRO A 442 42.76 66.66 -17.34
N SER A 443 44.02 66.88 -17.67
CA SER A 443 44.52 68.12 -18.26
C SER A 443 44.92 67.99 -19.72
N GLU A 444 44.88 66.80 -20.32
CA GLU A 444 45.29 66.55 -21.69
C GLU A 444 44.34 65.55 -22.36
N ASN A 445 43.77 65.89 -23.52
CA ASN A 445 42.89 64.95 -24.25
C ASN A 445 43.19 64.85 -25.74
N LEU A 446 44.04 65.73 -26.27
CA LEU A 446 44.44 65.77 -27.68
C LEU A 446 45.95 65.59 -27.79
N ASP A 447 46.36 64.84 -28.81
CA ASP A 447 47.73 64.65 -29.28
C ASP A 447 47.70 64.81 -30.81
N SER A 448 47.79 66.05 -31.26
CA SER A 448 47.54 66.43 -32.67
C SER A 448 48.58 65.84 -33.64
N ASP A 449 49.82 65.65 -33.21
CA ASP A 449 50.91 65.11 -34.03
C ASP A 449 51.28 63.64 -33.70
N GLY A 450 50.78 63.11 -32.58
CA GLY A 450 50.94 61.73 -32.16
C GLY A 450 52.30 61.43 -31.50
N ASP A 451 52.97 62.44 -30.94
CA ASP A 451 54.29 62.29 -30.32
C ASP A 451 54.25 61.78 -28.86
N GLY A 452 53.05 61.74 -28.27
CA GLY A 452 52.79 61.30 -26.90
C GLY A 452 52.90 62.39 -25.84
N VAL A 453 52.93 63.67 -26.23
CA VAL A 453 52.75 64.85 -25.38
C VAL A 453 51.42 65.50 -25.76
N GLY A 454 50.57 65.79 -24.77
CA GLY A 454 49.28 66.42 -25.05
C GLY A 454 49.42 67.88 -25.42
N ASN A 455 48.51 68.37 -26.26
CA ASN A 455 48.55 69.74 -26.80
C ASN A 455 48.63 70.85 -25.74
N ASN A 456 48.10 70.68 -24.51
CA ASN A 456 48.23 71.73 -23.49
C ASN A 456 49.66 71.82 -22.93
N ALA A 457 50.44 70.74 -23.03
CA ALA A 457 51.83 70.64 -22.59
C ALA A 457 52.85 70.74 -23.75
N ASP A 458 52.43 70.41 -24.97
CA ASP A 458 53.25 70.54 -26.17
C ASP A 458 53.41 72.02 -26.57
N LEU A 459 54.44 72.30 -27.36
CA LEU A 459 54.76 73.63 -27.86
C LEU A 459 54.72 73.70 -29.40
N ASP A 460 54.50 72.58 -30.09
CA ASP A 460 54.49 72.40 -31.56
C ASP A 460 53.40 71.35 -31.89
N ASP A 461 52.15 71.73 -31.64
CA ASP A 461 50.99 70.81 -31.58
C ASP A 461 50.80 69.96 -32.86
N ASP A 462 51.22 70.43 -34.03
CA ASP A 462 51.07 69.71 -35.30
C ASP A 462 52.37 69.08 -35.84
N GLY A 463 53.47 69.23 -35.08
CA GLY A 463 54.77 68.61 -35.34
C GLY A 463 55.42 69.05 -36.64
N ASP A 464 55.06 70.21 -37.18
CA ASP A 464 55.54 70.69 -38.47
C ASP A 464 56.91 71.40 -38.41
N GLY A 465 57.35 71.72 -37.18
CA GLY A 465 58.61 72.36 -36.86
C GLY A 465 58.53 73.85 -36.53
N LEU A 466 57.33 74.43 -36.46
CA LEU A 466 57.07 75.73 -35.84
C LEU A 466 56.37 75.53 -34.51
N SER A 467 56.84 76.23 -33.48
CA SER A 467 56.09 76.24 -32.23
C SER A 467 54.77 77.01 -32.37
N ASP A 468 53.72 76.67 -31.61
CA ASP A 468 52.41 77.35 -31.64
C ASP A 468 52.54 78.87 -31.48
N LEU A 469 53.50 79.31 -30.66
CA LEU A 469 53.80 80.72 -30.47
C LEU A 469 54.31 81.39 -31.76
N ASP A 470 55.19 80.73 -32.49
CA ASP A 470 55.74 81.22 -33.74
C ASP A 470 54.68 81.18 -34.86
N GLU A 471 53.76 80.22 -34.83
CA GLU A 471 52.64 80.13 -35.76
C GLU A 471 51.58 81.20 -35.56
N ILE A 472 51.19 81.47 -34.31
CA ILE A 472 50.32 82.61 -33.98
C ILE A 472 50.95 83.92 -34.46
N LEU A 473 52.28 84.03 -34.44
CA LEU A 473 53.00 85.19 -34.96
C LEU A 473 53.06 85.23 -36.49
N ALA A 474 53.15 84.08 -37.15
CA ALA A 474 53.14 83.93 -38.61
C ALA A 474 51.73 84.06 -39.20
N GLY A 475 50.69 83.82 -38.39
CA GLY A 475 49.29 83.77 -38.78
C GLY A 475 48.83 82.41 -39.31
N THR A 476 49.62 81.36 -39.11
CA THR A 476 49.31 79.95 -39.41
C THR A 476 48.49 79.33 -38.27
N ASP A 477 47.96 78.12 -38.49
CA ASP A 477 47.06 77.41 -37.58
C ASP A 477 47.83 76.33 -36.81
N PRO A 478 48.03 76.46 -35.48
CA PRO A 478 48.85 75.54 -34.69
C PRO A 478 48.46 74.07 -34.67
N LEU A 479 47.24 73.76 -35.12
CA LEU A 479 46.73 72.39 -35.17
C LEU A 479 46.79 71.80 -36.59
N ASN A 480 47.42 72.50 -37.53
CA ASN A 480 47.38 72.12 -38.93
C ASN A 480 48.71 72.43 -39.63
N SER A 481 49.49 71.35 -39.78
CA SER A 481 50.83 71.39 -40.37
C SER A 481 50.94 72.01 -41.77
N ASP A 482 49.83 72.25 -42.49
CA ASP A 482 49.76 72.92 -43.79
C ASP A 482 48.52 73.85 -43.83
N THR A 483 48.67 75.08 -43.34
CA THR A 483 47.54 76.01 -43.14
C THR A 483 46.82 76.36 -44.45
N ASP A 484 47.55 76.51 -45.56
CA ASP A 484 46.97 76.92 -46.84
C ASP A 484 46.64 75.75 -47.79
N SER A 485 46.98 74.53 -47.38
CA SER A 485 46.69 73.26 -48.05
C SER A 485 47.31 73.13 -49.44
N ASP A 486 48.54 73.64 -49.64
CA ASP A 486 49.27 73.52 -50.90
C ASP A 486 50.24 72.33 -50.98
N GLY A 487 50.43 71.65 -49.85
CA GLY A 487 51.22 70.43 -49.69
C GLY A 487 52.63 70.64 -49.13
N TRP A 488 52.94 71.82 -48.61
CA TRP A 488 54.17 72.11 -47.87
C TRP A 488 53.85 72.55 -46.45
N ASN A 489 54.58 72.00 -45.49
CA ASN A 489 54.34 72.34 -44.10
C ASN A 489 54.77 73.78 -43.78
N ASP A 490 54.05 74.45 -42.89
CA ASP A 490 54.26 75.85 -42.56
C ASP A 490 55.68 76.12 -42.03
N GLY A 491 56.25 75.20 -41.24
CA GLY A 491 57.63 75.28 -40.75
C GLY A 491 58.72 75.16 -41.80
N ILE A 492 58.38 74.75 -43.02
CA ILE A 492 59.31 74.67 -44.14
C ILE A 492 58.92 75.65 -45.26
N ASP A 493 57.65 76.06 -45.32
CA ASP A 493 57.12 76.96 -46.34
C ASP A 493 57.57 78.42 -46.13
N ALA A 494 58.03 79.07 -47.20
CA ALA A 494 58.38 80.49 -47.18
C ALA A 494 57.15 81.43 -47.21
N PHE A 495 55.99 80.93 -47.63
CA PHE A 495 54.72 81.62 -47.75
C PHE A 495 53.54 80.76 -47.25
N PRO A 496 53.51 80.38 -45.96
CA PRO A 496 52.57 79.41 -45.38
C PRO A 496 51.08 79.81 -45.37
N LEU A 497 50.72 80.96 -45.95
CA LEU A 497 49.34 81.47 -46.05
C LEU A 497 48.91 81.72 -47.49
N ASN A 498 49.73 81.31 -48.45
CA ASN A 498 49.49 81.53 -49.87
C ASN A 498 49.67 80.23 -50.64
N SER A 499 48.56 79.53 -50.82
CA SER A 499 48.51 78.21 -51.45
C SER A 499 48.97 78.15 -52.92
N ALA A 500 49.44 79.26 -53.47
CA ALA A 500 50.02 79.35 -54.79
C ALA A 500 51.55 79.36 -54.79
N GLU A 501 52.22 79.68 -53.68
CA GLU A 501 53.67 79.89 -53.57
C GLU A 501 54.19 79.19 -52.33
N TRP A 502 55.25 78.37 -52.44
CA TRP A 502 55.78 77.61 -51.29
C TRP A 502 57.29 77.84 -51.04
N LYS A 503 57.95 78.63 -51.91
CA LYS A 503 59.41 78.75 -51.93
C LYS A 503 59.86 80.11 -52.42
N ASP A 504 60.80 80.70 -51.69
CA ASP A 504 61.53 81.92 -52.07
C ASP A 504 63.03 81.61 -52.11
N THR A 505 63.57 81.36 -53.31
CA THR A 505 64.97 80.96 -53.44
C THR A 505 65.95 82.10 -53.15
N ASP A 506 65.56 83.36 -53.35
CA ASP A 506 66.45 84.52 -53.21
C ASP A 506 66.12 85.48 -52.07
N GLY A 507 65.02 85.22 -51.35
CA GLY A 507 64.65 85.86 -50.10
C GLY A 507 64.13 87.29 -50.28
N ASP A 508 63.59 87.62 -51.45
CA ASP A 508 63.08 88.95 -51.77
C ASP A 508 61.61 89.18 -51.41
N GLY A 509 60.93 88.13 -50.94
CA GLY A 509 59.52 88.14 -50.53
C GLY A 509 58.52 87.91 -51.66
N VAL A 510 58.97 87.50 -52.86
CA VAL A 510 58.11 87.04 -53.95
C VAL A 510 58.41 85.58 -54.26
N GLY A 511 57.38 84.74 -54.26
CA GLY A 511 57.57 83.30 -54.47
C GLY A 511 58.07 82.93 -55.86
N ASP A 512 58.83 81.85 -55.93
CA ASP A 512 59.51 81.33 -57.13
C ASP A 512 58.57 81.11 -58.33
N LYS A 513 57.26 80.87 -58.09
CA LYS A 513 56.29 80.60 -59.17
C LYS A 513 55.74 81.89 -59.76
N SER A 514 55.66 82.96 -58.98
CA SER A 514 55.30 84.31 -59.45
C SER A 514 56.52 85.12 -59.90
N ASP A 515 57.73 84.77 -59.44
CA ASP A 515 58.96 85.44 -59.82
C ASP A 515 59.52 84.97 -61.18
N VAL A 516 59.82 85.93 -62.05
CA VAL A 516 60.44 85.68 -63.35
C VAL A 516 61.95 85.41 -63.21
N TYR A 517 62.59 85.87 -62.13
CA TYR A 517 64.02 85.67 -61.87
C TYR A 517 64.32 85.16 -60.44
N PRO A 518 63.93 83.91 -60.11
CA PRO A 518 63.97 83.31 -58.76
C PRO A 518 65.38 82.98 -58.23
N ASN A 519 66.42 83.69 -58.66
CA ASN A 519 67.78 83.57 -58.14
C ASN A 519 68.44 84.96 -57.97
N PHE A 520 67.68 86.03 -58.14
CA PHE A 520 68.16 87.40 -58.19
C PHE A 520 67.20 88.32 -57.42
N SER A 521 67.49 88.50 -56.13
CA SER A 521 66.67 89.23 -55.14
C SER A 521 66.40 90.73 -55.44
N LEU A 522 66.81 91.23 -56.60
CA LEU A 522 66.62 92.60 -57.03
C LEU A 522 65.65 92.70 -58.23
N TRP A 523 65.25 91.57 -58.83
CA TRP A 523 64.57 91.53 -60.13
C TRP A 523 63.34 90.63 -60.11
N GLN A 524 62.18 91.17 -59.73
CA GLN A 524 60.93 90.40 -59.77
C GLN A 524 60.36 90.30 -61.19
N THR A 525 60.62 91.33 -62.01
CA THR A 525 60.15 91.39 -63.40
C THR A 525 61.27 91.71 -64.38
N THR A 526 61.03 91.44 -65.67
CA THR A 526 61.92 91.87 -66.76
C THR A 526 62.12 93.39 -66.77
N SER A 527 61.17 94.17 -66.25
CA SER A 527 61.31 95.62 -66.10
C SER A 527 62.34 95.98 -65.02
N ASP A 528 62.36 95.26 -63.91
CA ASP A 528 63.28 95.52 -62.79
C ASP A 528 64.72 95.17 -63.15
N MET A 529 64.91 94.07 -63.89
CA MET A 529 66.20 93.72 -64.48
C MET A 529 66.66 94.81 -65.46
N ILE A 530 65.80 95.25 -66.38
CA ILE A 530 66.14 96.30 -67.35
C ILE A 530 66.48 97.62 -66.64
N LEU A 531 65.69 98.02 -65.64
CA LEU A 531 65.93 99.23 -64.87
C LEU A 531 67.28 99.18 -64.15
N SER A 532 67.59 98.05 -63.51
CA SER A 532 68.86 97.83 -62.82
C SER A 532 70.06 97.88 -63.77
N VAL A 533 69.96 97.24 -64.94
CA VAL A 533 71.01 97.30 -65.98
C VAL A 533 71.18 98.72 -66.53
N LEU A 534 70.09 99.47 -66.69
CA LEU A 534 70.13 100.87 -67.14
C LEU A 534 70.76 101.80 -66.09
N VAL A 535 70.44 101.61 -64.80
CA VAL A 535 71.05 102.35 -63.70
C VAL A 535 72.55 102.02 -63.61
N LEU A 536 72.94 100.76 -63.72
CA LEU A 536 74.35 100.35 -63.75
C LEU A 536 75.09 100.94 -64.96
N ALA A 537 74.46 100.95 -66.14
CA ALA A 537 75.02 101.57 -67.34
C ALA A 537 75.19 103.09 -67.18
N LEU A 538 74.27 103.78 -66.50
CA LEU A 538 74.39 105.20 -66.15
C LEU A 538 75.52 105.45 -65.14
N PHE A 539 75.69 104.59 -64.12
CA PHE A 539 76.79 104.69 -63.17
C PHE A 539 78.16 104.44 -63.81
N ILE A 540 78.28 103.44 -64.68
CA ILE A 540 79.51 103.20 -65.46
C ILE A 540 79.78 104.39 -66.40
N GLY A 541 78.73 104.98 -66.98
CA GLY A 541 78.81 106.20 -67.79
C GLY A 541 79.30 107.43 -66.99
N LEU A 542 78.85 107.60 -65.75
CA LEU A 542 79.29 108.68 -64.85
C LEU A 542 80.74 108.49 -64.37
N ILE A 543 81.16 107.26 -64.10
CA ILE A 543 82.55 106.95 -63.73
C ILE A 543 83.49 107.11 -64.94
N ALA A 544 83.05 106.74 -66.15
CA ALA A 544 83.81 106.96 -67.39
C ALA A 544 83.89 108.44 -67.81
N GLY A 545 82.94 109.29 -67.38
CA GLY A 545 82.92 110.73 -67.67
C GLY A 545 83.72 111.62 -66.70
N GLY A 546 84.20 111.08 -65.58
CA GLY A 546 84.71 111.86 -64.44
C GLY A 546 86.23 111.89 -64.21
N ALA A 547 87.08 111.54 -65.18
CA ALA A 547 88.53 111.41 -64.97
C ALA A 547 89.41 112.23 -65.95
N ILE A 548 89.37 113.57 -65.85
CA ILE A 548 90.45 114.47 -66.29
C ILE A 548 90.89 115.38 -65.10
N PHE A 549 92.08 115.09 -64.58
CA PHE A 549 92.99 115.78 -63.62
C PHE A 549 92.92 117.34 -63.62
N VAL A 550 92.77 118.13 -62.53
CA VAL A 550 93.43 118.35 -61.20
C VAL A 550 94.49 119.47 -61.16
N SER A 551 94.33 120.45 -60.23
CA SER A 551 95.34 121.02 -59.28
C SER A 551 94.67 122.20 -58.49
N VAL A 552 94.74 122.43 -57.16
CA VAL A 552 95.87 122.56 -56.20
C VAL A 552 95.34 122.58 -54.73
N SER A 553 96.10 121.91 -53.85
CA SER A 553 96.41 122.12 -52.40
C SER A 553 95.40 122.17 -51.23
N ARG A 554 95.58 121.15 -50.37
CA ARG A 554 95.86 121.12 -48.91
C ARG A 554 94.80 121.60 -47.90
N LYS A 555 94.29 120.63 -47.11
CA LYS A 555 94.57 120.42 -45.66
C LYS A 555 93.83 119.16 -45.13
N LYS A 556 94.48 118.37 -44.25
CA LYS A 556 93.84 117.39 -43.32
C LYS A 556 93.23 118.19 -42.14
N PRO A 557 92.14 117.77 -41.47
CA PRO A 557 92.08 116.53 -40.68
C PRO A 557 90.71 115.83 -40.52
N GLU A 558 90.75 114.71 -39.79
CA GLU A 558 89.72 114.13 -38.92
C GLU A 558 88.47 113.43 -39.49
N ALA A 559 88.14 112.34 -38.79
CA ALA A 559 87.08 111.38 -39.06
C ALA A 559 85.70 112.01 -38.83
N VAL A 560 84.76 111.64 -39.70
CA VAL A 560 83.33 111.85 -39.49
C VAL A 560 82.61 110.56 -39.87
N GLN A 561 81.99 109.95 -38.87
CA GLN A 561 80.92 108.96 -38.99
C GLN A 561 79.83 109.53 -39.90
N PHE A 562 79.41 108.76 -40.91
CA PHE A 562 78.10 108.97 -41.51
C PHE A 562 77.11 108.00 -40.87
N ALA A 563 76.20 108.59 -40.11
CA ALA A 563 74.93 108.00 -39.77
C ALA A 563 74.10 107.82 -41.06
N GLN A 564 73.55 106.62 -41.23
CA GLN A 564 72.28 106.40 -41.93
C GLN A 564 71.52 105.46 -40.99
N ASP A 565 70.81 106.03 -40.03
CA ASP A 565 69.46 106.60 -40.15
C ASP A 565 68.44 105.47 -40.25
N TYR A 566 67.58 105.48 -39.24
CA TYR A 566 66.55 104.52 -38.91
C TYR A 566 65.63 104.28 -40.12
N SER A 567 65.65 103.08 -40.69
CA SER A 567 64.43 102.51 -41.26
C SER A 567 63.56 102.07 -40.09
N ARG A 568 62.52 102.85 -39.82
CA ARG A 568 61.41 102.49 -38.94
C ARG A 568 60.88 101.12 -39.34
N GLN A 569 61.11 100.11 -38.51
CA GLN A 569 60.16 99.02 -38.38
C GLN A 569 58.89 99.65 -37.81
N VAL A 570 57.88 99.84 -38.67
CA VAL A 570 56.51 99.99 -38.22
C VAL A 570 56.04 98.57 -38.01
N SER A 571 56.13 98.09 -36.76
CA SER A 571 55.35 96.92 -36.35
C SER A 571 53.88 97.23 -36.67
N PRO A 572 53.15 96.33 -37.36
CA PRO A 572 51.71 96.43 -37.38
C PRO A 572 51.18 96.35 -35.93
N PRO A 573 50.05 96.97 -35.60
CA PRO A 573 49.42 96.73 -34.30
C PRO A 573 49.16 95.22 -34.16
N SER A 574 49.53 94.66 -33.01
CA SER A 574 49.44 93.23 -32.72
C SER A 574 48.02 92.69 -32.94
N PRO A 575 47.87 91.49 -33.53
CA PRO A 575 46.56 90.83 -33.69
C PRO A 575 45.90 90.46 -32.36
N ILE A 576 46.62 90.54 -31.23
CA ILE A 576 46.13 90.39 -29.83
C ILE A 576 44.85 91.16 -29.51
N SER A 577 44.55 92.27 -30.20
CA SER A 577 43.28 93.00 -29.97
C SER A 577 42.04 92.25 -30.45
N MET A 578 42.19 91.19 -31.25
CA MET A 578 41.10 90.38 -31.78
C MET A 578 40.75 89.17 -30.88
N TYR A 579 41.63 88.81 -29.96
CA TYR A 579 41.44 87.70 -29.02
C TYR A 579 41.01 88.23 -27.65
N THR A 580 40.14 87.46 -26.99
CA THR A 580 39.69 87.70 -25.61
C THR A 580 40.80 87.35 -24.62
N ASP A 581 40.70 87.89 -23.40
CA ASP A 581 41.66 87.53 -22.34
C ASP A 581 41.57 86.04 -21.97
N GLU A 582 40.44 85.39 -22.29
CA GLU A 582 40.24 83.95 -22.07
C GLU A 582 41.00 83.12 -23.10
N GLU A 583 40.87 83.44 -24.40
CA GLU A 583 41.60 82.78 -25.49
C GLU A 583 43.13 82.94 -25.33
N LEU A 584 43.60 84.07 -24.80
CA LEU A 584 45.02 84.27 -24.53
C LEU A 584 45.54 83.45 -23.34
N ARG A 585 44.71 83.20 -22.33
CA ARG A 585 45.06 82.33 -21.20
C ARG A 585 45.06 80.87 -21.59
N GLN A 586 44.13 80.47 -22.45
CA GLN A 586 44.10 79.14 -23.06
C GLN A 586 45.38 78.89 -23.88
N ALA A 587 45.90 79.91 -24.58
CA ALA A 587 47.22 79.86 -25.23
C ALA A 587 48.42 80.07 -24.28
N GLY A 588 48.27 79.81 -22.97
CA GLY A 588 49.38 79.80 -21.99
C GLY A 588 49.89 81.16 -21.48
N TRP A 589 49.22 82.28 -21.76
CA TRP A 589 49.69 83.60 -21.29
C TRP A 589 49.38 83.86 -19.81
N SER A 590 50.38 84.35 -19.06
CA SER A 590 50.14 84.87 -17.71
C SER A 590 49.44 86.23 -17.72
N ASP A 591 48.64 86.51 -16.69
CA ASP A 591 47.94 87.79 -16.51
C ASP A 591 48.87 89.01 -16.59
N GLN A 592 50.13 88.84 -16.21
CA GLN A 592 51.12 89.91 -16.24
C GLN A 592 51.60 90.22 -17.67
N GLN A 593 51.69 89.21 -18.54
CA GLN A 593 52.04 89.35 -19.96
C GLN A 593 50.88 89.95 -20.77
N ILE A 594 49.65 89.52 -20.51
CA ILE A 594 48.44 90.08 -21.15
C ILE A 594 48.31 91.58 -20.82
N ALA A 595 48.48 91.94 -19.54
CA ALA A 595 48.41 93.32 -19.08
C ALA A 595 49.52 94.21 -19.67
N GLU A 596 50.72 93.68 -19.88
CA GLU A 596 51.83 94.45 -20.47
C GLU A 596 51.61 94.71 -21.97
N GLN A 597 51.03 93.75 -22.71
CA GLN A 597 50.76 93.91 -24.14
C GLN A 597 49.49 94.73 -24.42
N ARG A 598 48.42 94.63 -23.62
CA ARG A 598 47.25 95.51 -23.76
C ARG A 598 47.52 96.97 -23.33
N GLY A 599 48.63 97.23 -22.63
CA GLY A 599 49.03 98.55 -22.16
C GLY A 599 49.93 99.36 -23.12
N LYS A 600 50.42 98.76 -24.21
CA LYS A 600 51.25 99.40 -25.25
C LYS A 600 50.41 99.74 -26.48
#